data_AF-A0A1G0BYV8-F1
#
_entry.id   AF-A0A1G0BYV8-F1
#
_cell.length_a   1.000
_cell.length_b   1.000
_cell.length_c   1.000
_cell.angle_alpha   90.00
_cell.angle_beta   90.00
_cell.angle_gamma   90.00
#
_symmetry.space_group_name_H-M   'P 1'
#
loop_
_entity.id
_entity.type
_entity.pdbx_description
1 polymer ?
#
loop_
_entity_poly.entity_id
_entity_poly.type
_entity_poly.pdbx_seq_one_letter_code
_entity_poly.pdbx_strand_id
1 'polypeptide(L)' 'MYPNPTKNNLFIETALNSDINISIVNMLGKEVVNAKVTNNTVNVSNLTSGIYIVKITEEGKTSTKKLIIE' A
#
# COMPACT_ATOMS: atom_id res chain seq x y z
N MET A 1 1.46 0.60 -8.90
CA MET A 1 0.45 0.15 -7.92
C MET A 1 -0.77 -0.32 -8.67
N TYR A 2 -1.07 -1.62 -8.61
CA TYR A 2 -2.20 -2.23 -9.30
C TYR A 2 -2.58 -3.56 -8.63
N PRO A 3 -3.80 -4.07 -8.89
CA PRO A 3 -4.91 -3.32 -9.42
C PRO A 3 -5.40 -2.26 -8.42
N ASN A 4 -6.13 -1.26 -8.93
CA ASN A 4 -6.84 -0.29 -8.12
C ASN A 4 -8.13 0.08 -8.87
N PRO A 5 -9.32 -0.36 -8.43
CA PRO A 5 -9.61 -1.01 -7.14
C PRO A 5 -9.03 -2.43 -6.94
N THR A 6 -8.97 -2.93 -5.70
CA THR A 6 -8.53 -4.31 -5.37
C THR A 6 -9.29 -4.89 -4.17
N LYS A 7 -9.22 -6.22 -3.99
CA LYS A 7 -9.83 -6.95 -2.86
C LYS A 7 -8.81 -7.64 -1.95
N ASN A 8 -7.81 -8.29 -2.55
CA ASN A 8 -6.97 -9.24 -1.82
C ASN A 8 -5.51 -8.82 -1.77
N ASN A 9 -4.91 -8.57 -2.93
CA ASN A 9 -3.49 -8.25 -3.06
C ASN A 9 -3.31 -6.97 -3.84
N LEU A 10 -2.35 -6.16 -3.41
CA LEU A 10 -1.91 -4.95 -4.05
C LEU A 10 -0.45 -5.09 -4.46
N PHE A 11 -0.16 -4.92 -5.75
CA PHE A 11 1.18 -4.99 -6.31
C PHE A 11 1.77 -3.58 -6.44
N ILE A 12 3.01 -3.42 -5.99
CA ILE A 12 3.77 -2.16 -5.97
C ILE A 12 4.91 -2.27 -6.99
N GLU A 13 4.71 -1.77 -8.20
CA GLU A 13 5.84 -1.56 -9.13
C GLU A 13 6.72 -0.40 -8.68
N THR A 14 8.02 -0.68 -8.55
CA THR A 14 9.10 0.28 -8.33
C THR A 14 10.23 -0.03 -9.33
N ALA A 15 11.04 0.99 -9.62
CA ALA A 15 12.21 0.86 -10.48
C ALA A 15 13.43 0.24 -9.77
N LEU A 16 13.41 0.15 -8.44
CA LEU A 16 14.50 -0.33 -7.61
C LEU A 16 14.11 -1.66 -6.96
N ASN A 17 15.08 -2.58 -6.84
CA ASN A 17 14.92 -3.83 -6.12
C ASN A 17 15.32 -3.66 -4.64
N SER A 18 14.82 -2.59 -4.01
CA SER A 18 15.19 -2.22 -2.65
C SER A 18 14.07 -2.50 -1.66
N ASP A 19 14.37 -2.41 -0.37
CA ASP A 19 13.39 -2.58 0.69
C ASP A 19 12.32 -1.48 0.66
N ILE A 20 11.05 -1.88 0.54
CA ILE A 20 9.91 -0.95 0.50
C ILE A 20 9.19 -1.00 1.85
N ASN A 21 8.99 0.17 2.46
CA ASN A 21 8.09 0.30 3.61
C ASN A 21 6.74 0.83 3.14
N ILE A 22 5.68 0.08 3.42
CA ILE A 22 4.29 0.43 3.11
C ILE A 22 3.56 0.78 4.40
N SER A 23 2.92 1.95 4.42
CA SER A 23 1.93 2.32 5.42
C SER A 23 0.60 2.62 4.73
N ILE A 24 -0.48 1.99 5.17
CA ILE A 24 -1.84 2.24 4.68
C ILE A 24 -2.63 2.87 5.82
N VAL A 25 -3.21 4.04 5.54
CA VAL A 25 -4.07 4.76 6.48
C VAL A 25 -5.47 4.91 5.90
N ASN A 26 -6.49 4.84 6.76
CA ASN A 26 -7.87 5.14 6.36
C ASN A 26 -8.13 6.65 6.30
N MET A 27 -9.32 7.05 5.86
CA MET A 27 -9.70 8.47 5.73
C MET A 27 -9.74 9.24 7.06
N LEU A 28 -9.76 8.54 8.21
CA LEU A 28 -9.69 9.14 9.54
C LEU A 28 -8.24 9.28 10.05
N GLY A 29 -7.25 8.90 9.24
CA GLY A 29 -5.83 8.95 9.60
C GLY A 29 -5.34 7.78 10.45
N LYS A 30 -6.18 6.77 10.71
CA LYS A 30 -5.76 5.56 11.43
C LYS A 30 -4.92 4.68 10.49
N GLU A 31 -3.72 4.33 10.94
CA GLU A 31 -2.88 3.33 10.28
C GLU A 31 -3.49 1.93 10.47
N VAL A 32 -3.71 1.24 9.35
CA VAL A 32 -4.32 -0.09 9.28
C VAL A 32 -3.36 -1.16 8.78
N VAL A 33 -2.32 -0.77 8.04
CA VAL A 33 -1.22 -1.64 7.61
C VAL A 33 0.09 -0.89 7.78
N ASN A 34 1.09 -1.57 8.33
CA ASN A 34 2.48 -1.15 8.36
C ASN A 34 3.34 -2.38 8.09
N ALA A 35 3.99 -2.41 6.93
CA ALA A 35 4.72 -3.59 6.48
C ALA A 35 5.95 -3.21 5.68
N LYS A 36 7.04 -3.94 5.91
CA LYS A 36 8.21 -3.97 5.05
C LYS A 36 8.01 -5.09 4.02
N VAL A 37 8.14 -4.76 2.74
CA VAL A 37 7.76 -5.64 1.62
C VAL A 37 8.96 -5.83 0.71
N THR A 38 9.33 -7.08 0.47
CA THR A 38 10.48 -7.46 -0.38
C THR A 38 10.06 -8.09 -1.72
N ASN A 39 8.80 -8.50 -1.86
CA ASN A 39 8.23 -9.10 -3.07
C ASN A 39 7.18 -8.20 -3.75
N ASN A 40 7.20 -6.90 -3.42
CA ASN A 40 6.34 -5.89 -4.03
C ASN A 40 4.83 -6.18 -3.87
N THR A 41 4.43 -7.04 -2.93
CA THR A 41 3.04 -7.48 -2.76
C THR A 41 2.55 -7.21 -1.35
N VAL A 42 1.41 -6.54 -1.23
CA VAL A 42 0.77 -6.25 0.06
C VAL A 42 -0.57 -6.97 0.11
N ASN A 43 -0.78 -7.78 1.14
CA ASN A 43 -2.09 -8.36 1.41
C ASN A 43 -3.00 -7.30 2.05
N VAL A 44 -4.15 -7.08 1.44
CA VAL A 44 -5.20 -6.14 1.86
C VAL A 44 -6.55 -6.84 2.07
N SER A 45 -6.59 -8.18 2.10
CA SER A 45 -7.84 -8.94 2.20
C SER A 45 -8.61 -8.72 3.50
N ASN A 46 -7.93 -8.22 4.54
CA ASN A 46 -8.52 -7.92 5.84
C ASN A 46 -9.01 -6.47 5.95
N LEU A 47 -8.82 -5.63 4.92
CA LEU A 47 -9.31 -4.27 4.92
C LEU A 47 -10.78 -4.23 4.51
N THR A 48 -11.57 -3.41 5.19
CA THR A 48 -12.96 -3.15 4.79
C THR A 48 -13.00 -2.33 3.51
N SER A 49 -14.02 -2.53 2.68
CA SER A 49 -14.24 -1.75 1.46
C SER A 49 -14.26 -0.24 1.77
N GLY A 50 -13.60 0.55 0.92
CA GLY A 50 -13.46 1.99 1.16
C GLY A 50 -12.21 2.59 0.52
N ILE A 51 -11.99 3.87 0.83
CA ILE A 51 -10.85 4.64 0.31
C ILE A 51 -9.76 4.70 1.38
N TYR A 52 -8.52 4.50 0.94
CA TYR A 52 -7.33 4.55 1.76
C TYR A 52 -6.23 5.39 1.11
N ILE A 53 -5.28 5.81 1.92
CA ILE A 53 -4.03 6.43 1.46
C ILE A 53 -2.89 5.46 1.74
N VAL A 54 -2.11 5.17 0.71
CA VAL A 54 -0.93 4.32 0.76
C VAL A 54 0.30 5.20 0.69
N LYS A 55 1.16 5.11 1.70
CA LYS A 55 2.50 5.70 1.72
C LYS A 55 3.51 4.61 1.39
N ILE A 56 4.28 4.83 0.34
CA ILE A 56 5.29 3.91 -0.18
C ILE A 56 6.63 4.59 0.02
N THR A 57 7.45 4.06 0.93
CA THR A 57 8.77 4.62 1.24
C THR A 57 9.84 3.68 0.74
N GLU A 58 10.71 4.20 -0.11
CA GLU A 58 11.81 3.47 -0.73
C GLU A 58 13.06 4.36 -0.71
N GLU A 59 14.16 3.86 -0.14
CA GLU A 59 15.42 4.63 0.04
C GLU A 59 15.23 6.05 0.63
N GLY A 60 14.32 6.18 1.60
CA GLY A 60 14.00 7.46 2.24
C GLY A 60 13.09 8.39 1.42
N LYS A 61 12.73 8.02 0.19
CA LYS A 61 11.77 8.76 -0.64
C LYS A 61 10.38 8.19 -0.42
N THR A 62 9.42 9.07 -0.13
CA THR A 62 8.02 8.66 0.11
C THR A 62 7.12 9.11 -1.05
N SER A 63 6.42 8.17 -1.66
CA SER A 63 5.30 8.42 -2.57
C SER A 63 3.97 8.14 -1.88
N THR A 64 2.94 8.94 -2.18
CA THR A 64 1.61 8.76 -1.61
C THR A 64 0.59 8.51 -2.72
N LYS A 65 -0.23 7.47 -2.60
CA LYS A 65 -1.26 7.11 -3.59
C LYS A 65 -2.60 6.80 -2.93
N LYS A 66 -3.69 7.13 -3.62
CA LYS A 66 -5.05 6.72 -3.24
C LYS A 66 -5.29 5.26 -3.63
N LEU A 67 -5.87 4.48 -2.72
CA LEU A 67 -6.27 3.09 -2.93
C LEU A 67 -7.77 2.94 -2.67
N ILE A 68 -8.44 2.14 -3.51
CA ILE A 68 -9.84 1.77 -3.35
C ILE A 68 -9.89 0.26 -3.09
N ILE A 69 -10.47 -0.12 -1.96
CA ILE A 69 -10.76 -1.52 -1.61
C ILE A 69 -12.23 -1.82 -1.88
N GLU A 70 -12.52 -2.95 -2.52
CA GLU A 70 -13.87 -3.45 -2.81
C GLU A 70 -14.32 -4.58 -1.88
#